data_AF-A0A1I5BC18-F1
#
_entry.id   AF-A0A1I5BC18-F1
#
_cell.length_a   1.000
_cell.length_b   1.000
_cell.length_c   1.000
_cell.angle_alpha   90.00
_cell.angle_beta   90.00
_cell.angle_gamma   90.00
#
_symmetry.space_group_name_H-M   'P 1'
#
loop_
_entity.id
_entity.type
_entity.pdbx_description
1 polymer ?
#
loop_
_entity_poly.entity_id
_entity_poly.type
_entity_poly.pdbx_seq_one_letter_code
_entity_poly.pdbx_strand_id
1 'polypeptide(L)'
;MAIVVDTDEELRRWMVNTAEKHGAAVMHVAGDEHGAQYAFSVGAWRRFGKPEVVVIGLPDEVANAVVNTYVQRVGQGERFVPGRLYDGFLKGCPVTFEKVALQHYPEYLGSAFLVYNGPDFPAVQLIVSSPEDGKFPWQPDAPGGFRDYQPVLTDSGLPESWTPGADGP
;
A
#
# COMPACT_ATOMS: atom_id res chain seq x y z
N MET A 1 9.22 -18.51 23.92
CA MET A 1 10.19 -17.71 23.15
C MET A 1 10.72 -18.45 21.92
N ALA A 2 11.02 -19.75 21.98
CA ALA A 2 11.49 -20.50 20.80
C ALA A 2 10.47 -20.60 19.65
N ILE A 3 9.18 -20.79 19.95
CA ILE A 3 8.11 -20.95 18.93
C ILE A 3 7.93 -19.68 18.08
N VAL A 4 7.96 -18.49 18.71
CA VAL A 4 7.77 -17.20 18.02
C VAL A 4 8.96 -16.87 17.11
N VAL A 5 10.18 -17.17 17.57
CA VAL A 5 11.40 -16.95 16.78
C VAL A 5 11.45 -17.85 15.55
N ASP A 6 10.96 -19.09 15.67
CA ASP A 6 10.92 -20.04 14.55
C ASP A 6 9.91 -19.58 13.47
N THR A 7 8.72 -19.14 13.89
CA THR A 7 7.70 -18.61 12.96
C THR A 7 8.12 -17.32 12.27
N ASP A 8 8.81 -16.41 12.97
CA ASP A 8 9.29 -15.16 12.39
C ASP A 8 10.37 -15.41 11.34
N GLU A 9 11.28 -16.35 11.60
CA GLU A 9 12.33 -16.73 10.66
C GLU A 9 11.77 -17.47 9.44
N GLU A 10 10.78 -18.34 9.61
CA GLU A 10 10.05 -18.97 8.50
C GLU A 10 9.32 -17.94 7.64
N LEU A 11 8.59 -17.02 8.27
CA LEU A 11 7.88 -15.94 7.58
C LEU A 11 8.85 -15.05 6.81
N ARG A 12 9.95 -14.64 7.44
CA ARG A 12 11.02 -13.87 6.80
C ARG A 12 11.58 -14.60 5.58
N ARG A 13 11.89 -15.89 5.71
CA ARG A 13 12.41 -16.71 4.62
C ARG A 13 11.42 -16.83 3.47
N TRP A 14 10.14 -17.01 3.78
CA TRP A 14 9.08 -17.04 2.78
C TRP A 14 8.97 -15.71 2.03
N MET A 15 8.99 -14.57 2.74
CA MET A 15 8.93 -13.24 2.12
C MET A 15 10.11 -13.02 1.17
N VAL A 16 11.33 -13.34 1.60
CA VAL A 16 12.54 -13.19 0.77
C VAL A 16 12.47 -14.08 -0.48
N ASN A 17 12.17 -15.36 -0.33
CA ASN A 17 12.12 -16.30 -1.45
C ASN A 17 11.03 -15.95 -2.45
N THR A 18 9.87 -15.51 -1.97
CA THR A 18 8.74 -15.09 -2.81
C THR A 18 9.09 -13.82 -3.58
N ALA A 19 9.66 -12.82 -2.89
CA ALA A 19 10.15 -11.60 -3.54
C ALA A 19 11.22 -11.90 -4.58
N GLU A 20 12.11 -12.86 -4.33
CA GLU A 20 13.14 -13.25 -5.28
C GLU A 20 12.60 -13.77 -6.61
N LYS A 21 11.53 -14.55 -6.54
CA LYS A 21 10.88 -15.18 -7.69
C LYS A 21 9.86 -14.28 -8.40
N HIS A 22 9.15 -13.45 -7.65
CA HIS A 22 7.96 -12.74 -8.15
C HIS A 22 8.09 -11.21 -8.13
N GLY A 23 9.21 -10.67 -7.63
CA GLY A 23 9.44 -9.23 -7.51
C GLY A 23 9.09 -8.68 -6.13
N ALA A 24 8.03 -9.18 -5.50
CA ALA A 24 7.70 -8.94 -4.09
C ALA A 24 6.93 -10.13 -3.51
N ALA A 25 6.95 -10.27 -2.20
CA ALA A 25 5.93 -11.00 -1.46
C ALA A 25 4.76 -10.04 -1.19
N VAL A 26 3.53 -10.48 -1.43
CA VAL A 26 2.33 -9.72 -1.09
C VAL A 26 1.79 -10.25 0.22
N MET A 27 1.81 -9.41 1.25
CA MET A 27 1.23 -9.67 2.56
C MET A 27 -0.23 -9.28 2.56
N HIS A 28 -1.10 -10.12 3.11
CA HIS A 28 -2.53 -9.84 3.32
C HIS A 28 -2.81 -9.83 4.82
N VAL A 29 -3.51 -8.80 5.27
CA VAL A 29 -3.93 -8.64 6.66
C VAL A 29 -5.44 -8.47 6.67
N ALA A 30 -6.12 -9.39 7.36
CA ALA A 30 -7.56 -9.37 7.50
C ALA A 30 -8.00 -8.12 8.26
N GLY A 31 -9.13 -7.55 7.84
CA GLY A 31 -9.78 -6.47 8.58
C GLY A 31 -10.44 -6.98 9.85
N ASP A 32 -10.73 -6.06 10.75
CA ASP A 32 -11.41 -6.31 12.02
C ASP A 32 -12.46 -5.23 12.31
N GLU A 33 -12.91 -5.13 13.55
CA GLU A 33 -13.91 -4.14 13.97
C GLU A 33 -13.38 -2.69 13.95
N HIS A 34 -12.07 -2.49 13.85
CA HIS A 34 -11.40 -1.20 13.88
C HIS A 34 -10.82 -0.77 12.53
N GLY A 35 -10.63 -1.69 11.59
CA GLY A 35 -10.01 -1.37 10.30
C GLY A 35 -10.37 -2.33 9.17
N ALA A 36 -10.35 -1.80 7.94
CA ALA A 36 -10.51 -2.62 6.74
C ALA A 36 -9.29 -3.51 6.50
N GLN A 37 -9.50 -4.61 5.78
CA GLN A 37 -8.41 -5.46 5.32
C GLN A 37 -7.46 -4.69 4.39
N TYR A 38 -6.20 -5.08 4.37
CA TYR A 38 -5.20 -4.42 3.54
C TYR A 38 -4.14 -5.40 3.05
N ALA A 39 -3.43 -4.98 2.01
CA ALA A 39 -2.28 -5.72 1.50
C ALA A 39 -1.10 -4.78 1.27
N PHE A 40 0.11 -5.31 1.43
CA PHE A 40 1.33 -4.56 1.16
C PHE A 40 2.42 -5.42 0.53
N SER A 41 3.35 -4.78 -0.17
CA SER A 41 4.52 -5.44 -0.72
C SER A 41 5.66 -5.55 0.28
N VAL A 42 6.41 -6.65 0.17
CA VAL A 42 7.73 -6.80 0.78
C VAL A 42 8.70 -7.26 -0.31
N GLY A 43 9.65 -6.41 -0.67
CA GLY A 43 10.75 -6.72 -1.58
C GLY A 43 10.98 -5.67 -2.66
N ALA A 44 10.01 -4.78 -2.93
CA ALA A 44 10.14 -3.75 -3.94
C ALA A 44 11.32 -2.81 -3.63
N TRP A 45 11.53 -2.47 -2.36
CA TRP A 45 12.63 -1.64 -1.93
C TRP A 45 13.97 -2.32 -2.11
N ARG A 46 14.12 -3.54 -1.58
CA ARG A 46 15.38 -4.28 -1.66
C ARG A 46 15.77 -4.67 -3.09
N ARG A 47 14.80 -4.93 -3.97
CA ARG A 47 15.08 -5.40 -5.34
C ARG A 47 15.20 -4.29 -6.37
N PHE A 48 14.39 -3.24 -6.23
CA PHE A 48 14.29 -2.20 -7.25
C PHE A 48 14.67 -0.81 -6.74
N GLY A 49 14.94 -0.64 -5.44
CA GLY A 49 15.16 0.67 -4.82
C GLY A 49 13.91 1.55 -4.85
N LYS A 50 12.72 0.94 -4.83
CA LYS A 50 11.41 1.62 -4.97
C LYS A 50 10.62 1.47 -3.67
N PRO A 51 9.77 2.44 -3.30
CA PRO A 51 8.97 2.32 -2.08
C PRO A 51 8.13 1.03 -2.06
N GLU A 52 7.97 0.43 -0.88
CA GLU A 52 6.90 -0.56 -0.70
C GLU A 52 5.54 0.10 -0.88
N VAL A 53 4.56 -0.64 -1.37
CA VAL A 53 3.18 -0.15 -1.52
C VAL A 53 2.27 -0.83 -0.51
N VAL A 54 1.34 -0.06 0.07
CA VAL A 54 0.19 -0.58 0.82
C VAL A 54 -1.10 -0.11 0.18
N VAL A 55 -2.12 -0.97 0.16
CA VAL A 55 -3.48 -0.65 -0.30
C VAL A 55 -4.49 -1.19 0.71
N ILE A 56 -5.50 -0.38 1.03
CA ILE A 56 -6.49 -0.67 2.08
C ILE A 56 -7.88 -0.76 1.46
N GLY A 57 -8.71 -1.68 1.97
CA GLY A 57 -10.14 -1.76 1.64
C GLY A 57 -10.46 -2.47 0.33
N LEU A 58 -9.49 -3.18 -0.27
CA LEU A 58 -9.73 -3.99 -1.46
C LEU A 58 -9.92 -5.48 -1.10
N PRO A 59 -10.78 -6.23 -1.82
CA PRO A 59 -10.81 -7.69 -1.75
C PRO A 59 -9.42 -8.30 -1.99
N ASP A 60 -9.05 -9.36 -1.28
CA ASP A 60 -7.70 -9.96 -1.32
C ASP A 60 -7.18 -10.21 -2.73
N GLU A 61 -8.01 -10.79 -3.63
CA GLU A 61 -7.61 -11.04 -5.02
C GLU A 61 -7.29 -9.74 -5.78
N VAL A 62 -8.08 -8.69 -5.53
CA VAL A 62 -7.92 -7.37 -6.15
C VAL A 62 -6.68 -6.68 -5.58
N ALA A 63 -6.53 -6.68 -4.25
CA ALA A 63 -5.38 -6.13 -3.56
C ALA A 63 -4.08 -6.79 -4.04
N ASN A 64 -4.10 -8.12 -4.19
CA ASN A 64 -2.98 -8.90 -4.72
C ASN A 64 -2.59 -8.46 -6.14
N ALA A 65 -3.57 -8.33 -7.03
CA ALA A 65 -3.34 -7.88 -8.40
C ALA A 65 -2.81 -6.44 -8.46
N VAL A 66 -3.36 -5.53 -7.63
CA VAL A 66 -2.94 -4.12 -7.56
C VAL A 66 -1.51 -3.99 -7.07
N VAL A 67 -1.15 -4.69 -5.98
CA VAL A 67 0.22 -4.67 -5.45
C VAL A 67 1.21 -5.25 -6.46
N ASN A 68 0.89 -6.39 -7.09
CA ASN A 68 1.75 -6.97 -8.12
C ASN A 68 1.91 -6.05 -9.35
N THR A 69 0.83 -5.37 -9.76
CA THR A 69 0.88 -4.39 -10.84
C THR A 69 1.81 -3.23 -10.51
N TYR A 70 1.75 -2.71 -9.28
CA TYR A 70 2.67 -1.67 -8.81
C TYR A 70 4.12 -2.16 -8.87
N VAL A 71 4.40 -3.33 -8.28
CA VAL A 71 5.74 -3.92 -8.21
C VAL A 71 6.31 -4.16 -9.61
N GLN A 72 5.50 -4.67 -10.54
CA GLN A 72 5.90 -4.85 -11.93
C GLN A 72 6.26 -3.52 -12.59
N ARG A 73 5.41 -2.49 -12.46
CA ARG A 73 5.62 -1.18 -13.09
C ARG A 73 6.86 -0.48 -12.55
N VAL A 74 7.06 -0.47 -11.23
CA VAL A 74 8.26 0.13 -10.64
C VAL A 74 9.53 -0.66 -10.97
N GLY A 75 9.42 -2.00 -11.10
CA GLY A 75 10.51 -2.86 -11.58
C GLY A 75 10.90 -2.61 -13.04
N GLN A 76 9.98 -2.11 -13.86
CA GLN A 76 10.23 -1.64 -15.23
C GLN A 76 10.77 -0.20 -15.29
N GLY A 77 10.99 0.45 -14.13
CA GLY A 77 11.60 1.77 -14.03
C GLY A 77 10.61 2.92 -13.83
N GLU A 78 9.30 2.64 -13.84
CA GLU A 78 8.29 3.67 -13.58
C GLU A 78 8.47 4.31 -12.20
N ARG A 79 8.03 5.57 -12.08
CA ARG A 79 8.06 6.35 -10.84
C ARG A 79 6.66 6.93 -10.62
N PHE A 80 6.06 6.57 -9.50
CA PHE A 80 4.81 7.15 -9.04
C PHE A 80 5.12 8.37 -8.17
N VAL A 81 4.55 9.51 -8.54
CA VAL A 81 4.70 10.78 -7.83
C VAL A 81 3.46 10.95 -6.96
N PRO A 82 3.61 11.08 -5.64
CA PRO A 82 2.49 11.35 -4.75
C PRO A 82 1.65 12.54 -5.21
N GLY A 83 0.34 12.46 -5.01
CA GLY A 83 -0.65 13.43 -5.48
C GLY A 83 -1.17 13.17 -6.89
N ARG A 84 -0.34 12.67 -7.82
CA ARG A 84 -0.75 12.48 -9.22
C ARG A 84 -1.69 11.29 -9.40
N LEU A 85 -2.60 11.43 -10.37
CA LEU A 85 -3.49 10.36 -10.80
C LEU A 85 -2.82 9.39 -11.77
N TYR A 86 -3.15 8.12 -11.60
CA TYR A 86 -2.69 7.03 -12.43
C TYR A 86 -3.82 6.06 -12.74
N ASP A 87 -3.84 5.60 -13.99
CA ASP A 87 -4.70 4.51 -14.43
C ASP A 87 -3.94 3.18 -14.51
N GLY A 88 -4.65 2.12 -14.88
CA GLY A 88 -4.08 0.81 -15.15
C GLY A 88 -3.87 -0.07 -13.92
N PHE A 89 -4.41 0.34 -12.77
CA PHE A 89 -4.48 -0.49 -11.56
C PHE A 89 -5.87 -1.12 -11.39
N LEU A 90 -6.91 -0.30 -11.52
CA LEU A 90 -8.30 -0.70 -11.43
C LEU A 90 -9.06 -0.17 -12.64
N LYS A 91 -9.96 -0.99 -13.18
CA LYS A 91 -10.72 -0.60 -14.37
C LYS A 91 -11.71 0.50 -14.02
N GLY A 92 -11.55 1.67 -14.64
CA GLY A 92 -12.46 2.81 -14.47
C GLY A 92 -12.30 3.55 -13.13
N CYS A 93 -11.32 3.19 -12.31
CA CYS A 93 -11.02 3.86 -11.05
C CYS A 93 -9.58 4.37 -11.10
N PRO A 94 -9.35 5.68 -11.24
CA PRO A 94 -8.01 6.22 -11.09
C PRO A 94 -7.53 6.01 -9.64
N VAL A 95 -6.22 5.91 -9.49
CA VAL A 95 -5.58 5.82 -8.18
C VAL A 95 -4.62 6.99 -8.01
N THR A 96 -4.35 7.37 -6.77
CA THR A 96 -3.25 8.28 -6.44
C THR A 96 -2.36 7.65 -5.38
N PHE A 97 -1.27 8.33 -5.06
CA PHE A 97 -0.32 7.87 -4.07
C PHE A 97 -0.08 8.94 -3.01
N GLU A 98 0.15 8.50 -1.78
CA GLU A 98 0.70 9.33 -0.71
C GLU A 98 1.87 8.63 -0.04
N LYS A 99 2.75 9.41 0.59
CA LYS A 99 3.79 8.83 1.43
C LYS A 99 3.16 8.29 2.71
N VAL A 100 3.59 7.12 3.15
CA VAL A 100 3.19 6.58 4.45
C VAL A 100 4.07 7.21 5.53
N ALA A 101 3.46 7.82 6.55
CA ALA A 101 4.18 8.35 7.69
C ALA A 101 4.68 7.21 8.59
N LEU A 102 5.87 7.39 9.19
CA LEU A 102 6.54 6.36 9.99
C LEU A 102 5.70 5.87 11.19
N GLN A 103 4.80 6.72 11.71
CA GLN A 103 3.90 6.35 12.81
C GLN A 103 2.96 5.18 12.45
N HIS A 104 2.65 5.01 11.16
CA HIS A 104 1.78 3.94 10.66
C HIS A 104 2.52 2.64 10.35
N TYR A 105 3.86 2.64 10.35
CA TYR A 105 4.64 1.47 9.94
C TYR A 105 4.44 0.26 10.87
N PRO A 106 4.43 0.40 12.20
CA PRO A 106 4.21 -0.75 13.09
C PRO A 106 2.88 -1.46 12.84
N GLU A 107 1.84 -0.69 12.51
CA GLU A 107 0.49 -1.20 12.26
C GLU A 107 0.37 -1.85 10.88
N TYR A 108 0.78 -1.15 9.83
CA TYR A 108 0.51 -1.56 8.44
C TYR A 108 1.64 -2.34 7.77
N LEU A 109 2.87 -2.23 8.27
CA LEU A 109 4.08 -2.74 7.62
C LEU A 109 4.98 -3.53 8.57
N GLY A 110 4.52 -3.84 9.78
CA GLY A 110 5.34 -4.42 10.86
C GLY A 110 6.05 -5.72 10.45
N SER A 111 5.41 -6.59 9.68
CA SER A 111 6.05 -7.84 9.21
C SER A 111 7.22 -7.59 8.27
N ALA A 112 7.26 -6.46 7.54
CA ALA A 112 8.38 -6.10 6.69
C ALA A 112 9.67 -5.85 7.50
N PHE A 113 9.56 -5.52 8.79
CA PHE A 113 10.72 -5.31 9.66
C PHE A 113 11.57 -6.57 9.82
N LEU A 114 10.99 -7.75 9.66
CA LEU A 114 11.73 -9.01 9.64
C LEU A 114 12.72 -9.08 8.46
N VAL A 115 12.42 -8.43 7.34
CA VAL A 115 13.29 -8.37 6.16
C VAL A 115 14.23 -7.17 6.20
N TYR A 116 13.75 -6.03 6.71
CA TYR A 116 14.45 -4.75 6.66
C TYR A 116 15.16 -4.34 7.95
N ASN A 117 15.04 -5.15 9.00
CA ASN A 117 15.66 -4.91 10.30
C ASN A 117 15.26 -3.55 10.92
N GLY A 118 14.00 -3.15 10.73
CA GLY A 118 13.42 -1.91 11.23
C GLY A 118 12.61 -1.13 10.18
N PRO A 119 12.21 0.10 10.49
CA PRO A 119 11.36 0.95 9.64
C PRO A 119 12.15 1.76 8.59
N ASP A 120 13.45 1.49 8.40
CA ASP A 120 14.31 2.26 7.49
C ASP A 120 14.10 1.86 6.03
N PHE A 121 12.87 2.03 5.52
CA PHE A 121 12.52 1.82 4.13
C PHE A 121 11.38 2.76 3.72
N PRO A 122 11.37 3.27 2.47
CA PRO A 122 10.28 4.11 2.01
C PRO A 122 9.03 3.28 1.72
N ALA A 123 7.86 3.82 2.06
CA ALA A 123 6.56 3.26 1.71
C ALA A 123 5.61 4.33 1.16
N VAL A 124 4.74 3.90 0.25
CA VAL A 124 3.63 4.70 -0.30
C VAL A 124 2.32 3.97 -0.13
N GLN A 125 1.26 4.71 0.13
CA GLN A 125 -0.10 4.20 0.06
C GLN A 125 -0.60 4.39 -1.37
N LEU A 126 -1.11 3.33 -1.99
CA LEU A 126 -1.93 3.44 -3.19
C LEU A 126 -3.38 3.63 -2.74
N ILE A 127 -3.95 4.77 -3.11
CA ILE A 127 -5.29 5.17 -2.69
C ILE A 127 -6.23 5.07 -3.89
N VAL A 128 -7.31 4.33 -3.70
CA VAL A 128 -8.30 4.09 -4.76
C VAL A 128 -9.44 5.09 -4.68
N SER A 129 -9.91 5.56 -5.83
CA SER A 129 -11.16 6.30 -5.91
C SER A 129 -12.36 5.36 -5.79
N SER A 130 -13.53 5.92 -5.46
CA SER A 130 -14.81 5.21 -5.56
C SER A 130 -15.11 4.83 -7.02
N PRO A 131 -15.77 3.68 -7.25
CA PRO A 131 -16.00 3.17 -8.60
C PRO A 131 -17.12 3.88 -9.36
N GLU A 132 -18.07 4.51 -8.67
CA GLU A 132 -19.25 5.13 -9.31
C GLU A 132 -18.95 6.54 -9.83
N ASP A 133 -18.23 7.33 -9.03
CA ASP A 133 -18.07 8.78 -9.21
C ASP A 133 -16.60 9.25 -9.13
N GLY A 134 -15.65 8.32 -8.99
CA GLY A 134 -14.22 8.62 -9.04
C GLY A 134 -13.73 9.50 -7.89
N LYS A 135 -14.39 9.42 -6.74
CA LYS A 135 -14.11 10.25 -5.55
C LYS A 135 -13.09 9.62 -4.63
N PHE A 136 -12.20 10.43 -4.09
CA PHE A 136 -11.22 10.01 -3.10
C PHE A 136 -11.75 10.16 -1.67
N PRO A 137 -11.21 9.43 -0.68
CA PRO A 137 -11.75 9.39 0.67
C PRO A 137 -11.87 10.75 1.40
N TRP A 138 -11.10 11.75 0.99
CA TRP A 138 -11.15 13.11 1.56
C TRP A 138 -12.11 14.07 0.83
N GLN A 139 -12.66 13.68 -0.32
CA GLN A 139 -13.53 14.57 -1.09
C GLN A 139 -14.91 14.68 -0.42
N PRO A 140 -15.52 15.90 -0.40
CA PRO A 140 -16.78 16.13 0.31
C PRO A 140 -17.97 15.29 -0.17
N ASP A 141 -17.93 14.86 -1.43
CA ASP A 141 -18.96 14.07 -2.11
C ASP A 141 -18.61 12.58 -2.21
N ALA A 142 -17.56 12.13 -1.53
CA ALA A 142 -17.23 10.72 -1.44
C ALA A 142 -18.30 9.92 -0.69
N PRO A 143 -18.46 8.61 -0.98
CA PRO A 143 -19.40 7.75 -0.27
C PRO A 143 -19.22 7.81 1.25
N GLY A 144 -20.35 7.78 1.98
CA GLY A 144 -20.33 7.83 3.45
C GLY A 144 -19.50 6.70 4.06
N GLY A 145 -18.66 7.05 5.05
CA GLY A 145 -17.75 6.10 5.70
C GLY A 145 -16.52 5.72 4.87
N PHE A 146 -16.34 6.25 3.65
CA PHE A 146 -15.19 5.86 2.82
C PHE A 146 -13.85 6.28 3.42
N ARG A 147 -13.80 7.42 4.12
CA ARG A 147 -12.60 7.86 4.86
C ARG A 147 -12.23 6.93 6.01
N ASP A 148 -13.24 6.41 6.71
CA ASP A 148 -13.01 5.49 7.83
C ASP A 148 -12.60 4.11 7.31
N TYR A 149 -13.16 3.70 6.17
CA TYR A 149 -12.83 2.44 5.51
C TYR A 149 -11.45 2.42 4.84
N GLN A 150 -11.04 3.55 4.24
CA GLN A 150 -9.74 3.75 3.62
C GLN A 150 -9.08 5.02 4.19
N PRO A 151 -8.45 4.93 5.38
CA PRO A 151 -7.75 6.06 5.98
C PRO A 151 -6.54 6.46 5.14
N VAL A 152 -6.16 7.75 5.19
CA VAL A 152 -4.95 8.27 4.56
C VAL A 152 -3.80 8.19 5.55
N LEU A 153 -2.76 7.42 5.23
CA LEU A 153 -1.65 7.11 6.13
C LEU A 153 -0.54 8.18 6.14
N THR A 154 -0.89 9.44 5.97
CA THR A 154 0.03 10.58 6.12
C THR A 154 0.17 10.98 7.60
N ASP A 155 0.98 11.99 7.89
CA ASP A 155 1.13 12.51 9.26
C ASP A 155 -0.17 13.17 9.74
N SER A 156 -0.78 13.95 8.84
CA SER A 156 -2.02 14.69 9.09
C SER A 156 -3.31 13.87 8.99
N GLY A 157 -3.26 12.63 8.48
CA GLY A 157 -4.46 11.85 8.14
C GLY A 157 -5.27 12.44 6.97
N LEU A 158 -4.65 13.33 6.21
CA LEU A 158 -5.17 14.01 5.01
C LEU A 158 -4.14 13.91 3.89
N PRO A 159 -4.52 14.00 2.60
CA PRO A 159 -3.52 13.98 1.55
C PRO A 159 -2.61 15.21 1.67
N GLU A 160 -1.29 14.98 1.65
CA GLU A 160 -0.27 16.03 1.80
C GLU A 160 0.37 16.42 0.46
N SER A 161 0.17 15.57 -0.56
CA SER A 161 0.67 15.77 -1.91
C SER A 161 -0.45 16.09 -2.91
N TRP A 162 -1.72 16.06 -2.48
CA TRP A 162 -2.87 16.36 -3.33
C TRP A 162 -3.14 17.87 -3.41
N THR A 163 -3.15 18.42 -4.62
CA THR A 163 -3.61 19.78 -4.87
C THR A 163 -4.92 19.75 -5.68
N PRO A 164 -6.07 20.13 -5.08
CA PRO A 164 -7.35 20.21 -5.80
C PRO A 164 -7.24 21.11 -7.05
N GLY A 165 -7.73 20.63 -8.19
CA GLY A 165 -7.70 21.34 -9.47
C GLY A 165 -6.37 21.29 -10.23
N ALA A 166 -5.30 20.72 -9.65
CA ALA A 166 -4.01 20.52 -10.32
C ALA A 166 -3.67 19.04 -10.51
N ASP A 167 -3.86 18.22 -9.48
CA ASP A 167 -3.55 16.79 -9.51
C ASP A 167 -4.80 15.90 -9.66
N GLY A 168 -6.00 16.49 -9.60
CA GLY A 168 -7.30 15.88 -9.82
C GLY A 168 -8.43 16.91 -9.70
N PRO A 169 -9.71 16.54 -9.91
CA PRO A 169 -10.84 17.44 -9.71
C PRO A 169 -10.95 17.93 -8.26
#